data_AF-A0ABC9DLS9-F1
#
_entry.id   AF-A0ABC9DLS9-F1
#
_cell.length_a   1.000
_cell.length_b   1.000
_cell.length_c   1.000
_cell.angle_alpha   90.00
_cell.angle_beta   90.00
_cell.angle_gamma   90.00
#
_symmetry.space_group_name_H-M   'P 1'
#
loop_
_entity.id
_entity.type
_entity.pdbx_description
1 polymer ?
#
loop_
_entity_poly.entity_id
_entity_poly.type
_entity_poly.pdbx_seq_one_letter_code
_entity_poly.pdbx_strand_id
1 'polypeptide(L)'
;MAKAAAILLLAALLCLVSASLADQGTATYYTVYTPSACYGFQDEGTMIAAASDGLWDNGAACGRMYTVSCAGGTNATPNPCKGGSVTVKIVDRCPSPGCQATLDLSQEAFNAIGNLDAGKILINYNQV
;
A
#
# COMPACT_ATOMS: atom_id res chain seq x y z
N MET A 1 -7.36 21.65 -45.46
CA MET A 1 -7.22 22.04 -44.04
C MET A 1 -7.95 21.09 -43.09
N ALA A 2 -9.15 20.60 -43.41
CA ALA A 2 -9.89 19.65 -42.54
C ALA A 2 -9.17 18.31 -42.24
N LYS A 3 -8.42 17.75 -43.19
CA LYS A 3 -7.66 16.50 -43.00
C LYS A 3 -6.54 16.62 -41.96
N ALA A 4 -5.86 17.76 -41.89
CA ALA A 4 -4.79 18.00 -40.92
C ALA A 4 -5.34 18.20 -39.50
N ALA A 5 -6.47 18.89 -39.37
CA ALA A 5 -7.19 19.04 -38.11
C ALA A 5 -7.70 17.70 -37.57
N ALA A 6 -8.21 16.82 -38.44
CA ALA A 6 -8.65 15.47 -38.07
C ALA A 6 -7.48 14.59 -37.57
N ILE A 7 -6.30 14.69 -38.18
CA ILE A 7 -5.09 13.94 -37.75
C ILE A 7 -4.58 14.46 -36.39
N LEU A 8 -4.60 15.78 -36.16
CA LEU A 8 -4.22 16.40 -34.89
C LEU A 8 -5.18 16.04 -33.74
N LEU A 9 -6.49 15.97 -34.02
CA LEU A 9 -7.50 15.54 -33.05
C LEU A 9 -7.36 14.05 -32.68
N LEU A 10 -7.01 13.19 -33.64
CA LEU A 10 -6.74 11.77 -33.39
C LEU A 10 -5.47 11.57 -32.55
N ALA A 11 -4.42 12.35 -32.80
CA ALA A 11 -3.17 12.29 -32.02
C ALA A 11 -3.37 12.76 -30.56
N ALA A 12 -4.21 13.77 -30.32
CA ALA A 12 -4.54 14.24 -28.98
C ALA A 12 -5.35 13.22 -28.15
N LEU A 13 -6.19 12.41 -28.81
CA LEU A 13 -6.96 11.33 -28.17
C LEU A 13 -6.09 10.13 -27.77
N LEU A 14 -4.98 9.87 -28.48
CA LEU A 14 -4.04 8.77 -28.15
C LEU A 14 -3.11 9.09 -26.96
N CYS A 15 -3.00 10.35 -26.53
CA CYS A 15 -2.12 10.76 -25.43
C CYS A 15 -2.79 10.75 -24.04
N LEU A 16 -4.03 10.27 -23.91
CA LEU A 16 -4.68 10.01 -22.62
C LEU A 16 -4.13 8.71 -22.01
N VAL A 17 -2.80 8.62 -21.86
CA VAL A 17 -2.19 7.65 -20.96
C VAL A 17 -2.43 8.20 -19.56
N SER A 18 -3.48 7.70 -18.92
CA SER A 18 -3.76 7.98 -17.51
C SER A 18 -2.55 7.54 -16.68
N ALA A 19 -1.71 8.48 -16.28
CA ALA A 19 -0.70 8.20 -15.27
C ALA A 19 -1.45 7.96 -13.95
N SER A 20 -1.62 6.69 -13.56
CA SER A 20 -2.10 6.35 -12.22
C SER A 20 -1.01 6.78 -11.23
N LEU A 21 -1.20 7.92 -10.58
CA LEU A 21 -0.38 8.32 -9.45
C LEU A 21 -0.62 7.30 -8.33
N ALA A 22 0.45 6.69 -7.83
CA ALA A 22 0.35 5.86 -6.64
C ALA A 22 -0.10 6.69 -5.45
N ASP A 23 -1.01 6.16 -4.64
CA ASP A 23 -1.37 6.81 -3.38
C ASP A 23 -0.17 6.77 -2.44
N GLN A 24 -0.06 7.81 -1.60
CA GLN A 24 1.02 7.95 -0.63
C GLN A 24 0.50 7.76 0.78
N GLY A 25 1.29 7.11 1.62
CA GLY A 25 0.93 6.86 3.00
C GLY A 25 2.12 6.51 3.86
N THR A 26 1.84 5.91 5.00
CA THR A 26 2.87 5.35 5.87
C THR A 26 2.62 3.87 6.13
N ALA A 27 3.70 3.12 6.31
CA ALA A 27 3.65 1.75 6.82
C ALA A 27 4.35 1.64 8.17
N THR A 28 3.76 0.83 9.06
CA THR A 28 4.42 0.20 10.21
C THR A 28 4.37 -1.32 10.02
N TYR A 29 4.79 -2.09 11.03
CA TYR A 29 4.56 -3.52 11.03
C TYR A 29 4.13 -4.10 12.38
N TYR A 30 3.46 -5.25 12.32
CA TYR A 30 3.03 -6.06 13.46
C TYR A 30 3.50 -7.52 13.29
N THR A 31 3.36 -8.33 14.34
CA THR A 31 3.95 -9.69 14.41
C THR A 31 2.98 -10.80 14.82
N VAL A 32 1.73 -10.44 15.16
CA VAL A 32 0.69 -11.40 15.54
C VAL A 32 -0.48 -11.24 14.57
N TYR A 33 -0.71 -12.27 13.75
CA TYR A 33 -1.62 -12.17 12.58
C TYR A 33 -3.02 -12.74 12.81
N THR A 34 -3.21 -13.45 13.93
CA THR A 34 -4.50 -14.05 14.30
C THR A 34 -4.84 -13.76 15.77
N PRO A 35 -6.12 -13.57 16.12
CA PRO A 35 -7.24 -13.48 15.20
C PRO A 35 -7.22 -12.14 14.44
N SER A 36 -7.62 -12.18 13.17
CA SER A 36 -7.75 -10.98 12.34
C SER A 36 -9.22 -10.54 12.27
N ALA A 37 -9.48 -9.24 12.05
CA ALA A 37 -10.84 -8.72 11.94
C ALA A 37 -11.63 -9.30 10.74
N CYS A 38 -10.94 -9.68 9.65
CA CYS A 38 -11.60 -10.22 8.47
C CYS A 38 -11.88 -11.73 8.56
N TYR A 39 -10.94 -12.51 9.13
CA TYR A 39 -10.94 -13.98 9.00
C TYR A 39 -10.84 -14.73 10.33
N GLY A 40 -10.86 -14.03 11.47
CA GLY A 40 -10.75 -14.64 12.79
C GLY A 40 -9.45 -15.41 12.93
N PHE A 41 -9.52 -16.67 13.37
CA PHE A 41 -8.35 -17.52 13.61
C PHE A 41 -7.78 -18.21 12.36
N GLN A 42 -8.27 -17.88 11.16
CA GLN A 42 -7.71 -18.42 9.92
C GLN A 42 -6.35 -17.78 9.65
N ASP A 43 -5.35 -18.63 9.36
CA ASP A 43 -4.03 -18.20 8.91
C ASP A 43 -4.08 -17.81 7.44
N GLU A 44 -3.91 -16.52 7.17
CA GLU A 44 -3.94 -15.94 5.83
C GLU A 44 -2.54 -15.72 5.24
N GLY A 45 -1.50 -16.24 5.91
CA GLY A 45 -0.10 -16.14 5.52
C GLY A 45 0.58 -14.84 5.96
N THR A 46 1.75 -14.57 5.39
CA THR A 46 2.62 -13.47 5.82
C THR A 46 2.71 -12.32 4.83
N MET A 47 2.02 -12.36 3.69
CA MET A 47 1.92 -11.23 2.75
C MET A 47 0.59 -10.52 2.95
N ILE A 48 0.44 -9.94 4.14
CA ILE A 48 -0.80 -9.39 4.67
C ILE A 48 -0.58 -8.00 5.28
N ALA A 49 -1.67 -7.26 5.47
CA ALA A 49 -1.67 -5.98 6.16
C ALA A 49 -2.99 -5.72 6.90
N ALA A 50 -2.92 -4.86 7.91
CA ALA A 50 -4.07 -4.23 8.53
C ALA A 50 -4.32 -2.84 7.94
N ALA A 51 -5.57 -2.52 7.62
CA ALA A 51 -5.94 -1.25 7.01
C ALA A 51 -6.30 -0.19 8.07
N SER A 52 -5.80 1.03 7.91
CA SER A 52 -6.24 2.18 8.71
C SER A 52 -7.73 2.46 8.58
N ASP A 53 -8.30 3.25 9.48
CA ASP A 53 -9.73 3.63 9.43
C ASP A 53 -10.13 4.31 8.11
N GLY A 54 -9.21 5.06 7.48
CA GLY A 54 -9.45 5.67 6.18
C GLY A 54 -9.54 4.68 5.02
N LEU A 55 -8.94 3.49 5.15
CA LEU A 55 -8.97 2.42 4.15
C LEU A 55 -9.93 1.28 4.50
N TRP A 56 -10.26 1.10 5.79
CA TRP A 56 -11.01 -0.05 6.29
C TRP A 56 -12.39 -0.20 5.68
N ASP A 57 -13.04 0.92 5.31
CA ASP A 57 -14.30 0.96 4.58
C ASP A 57 -15.39 0.05 5.21
N ASN A 58 -15.55 0.16 6.54
CA ASN A 58 -16.48 -0.67 7.32
C ASN A 58 -16.31 -2.19 7.09
N GLY A 59 -15.09 -2.66 6.81
CA GLY A 59 -14.77 -4.06 6.55
C GLY A 59 -14.82 -4.45 5.07
N ALA A 60 -15.29 -3.58 4.18
CA ALA A 60 -15.26 -3.84 2.74
C ALA A 60 -13.83 -3.87 2.17
N ALA A 61 -12.82 -3.48 2.97
CA ALA A 61 -11.41 -3.64 2.65
C ALA A 61 -10.90 -5.08 2.71
N CYS A 62 -11.58 -5.98 3.44
CA CYS A 62 -11.17 -7.37 3.60
C CYS A 62 -10.95 -8.05 2.24
N GLY A 63 -9.77 -8.66 2.07
CA GLY A 63 -9.38 -9.35 0.84
C GLY A 63 -8.89 -8.44 -0.29
N ARG A 64 -8.96 -7.12 -0.17
CA ARG A 64 -8.35 -6.21 -1.15
C ARG A 64 -6.83 -6.42 -1.16
N MET A 65 -6.25 -6.39 -2.34
CA MET A 65 -4.81 -6.54 -2.55
C MET A 65 -4.19 -5.18 -2.87
N TYR A 66 -3.04 -4.89 -2.28
CA TYR A 66 -2.29 -3.68 -2.56
C TYR A 66 -0.84 -3.99 -2.91
N THR A 67 -0.34 -3.40 -3.98
CA THR A 67 1.10 -3.32 -4.23
C THR A 67 1.66 -2.14 -3.45
N VAL A 68 2.70 -2.37 -2.64
CA VAL A 68 3.30 -1.39 -1.72
C VAL A 68 4.80 -1.32 -1.98
N SER A 69 5.35 -0.11 -1.99
CA SER A 69 6.80 0.15 -2.12
C SER A 69 7.24 1.22 -1.13
N CYS A 70 8.50 1.14 -0.66
CA CYS A 70 9.06 2.14 0.24
C CYS A 70 9.45 3.41 -0.54
N ALA A 71 8.98 4.56 -0.07
CA ALA A 71 9.26 5.88 -0.64
C ALA A 71 10.26 6.69 0.19
N GLY A 72 10.49 6.33 1.46
CA GLY A 72 11.46 7.00 2.32
C GLY A 72 11.31 6.66 3.80
N GLY A 73 12.14 7.27 4.63
CA GLY A 73 12.07 7.15 6.08
C GLY A 73 11.19 8.23 6.71
N THR A 74 10.68 7.96 7.91
CA THR A 74 10.00 8.97 8.74
C THR A 74 10.87 9.48 9.89
N ASN A 75 12.10 8.97 10.02
CA ASN A 75 13.05 9.27 11.09
C ASN A 75 14.49 9.15 10.58
N ALA A 76 15.46 9.25 11.48
CA ALA A 76 16.89 9.28 11.17
C ALA A 76 17.52 7.89 10.90
N THR A 77 16.74 6.80 10.85
CA THR A 77 17.29 5.47 10.56
C THR A 77 17.94 5.46 9.18
N PRO A 78 19.22 5.05 9.05
CA PRO A 78 19.90 5.00 7.76
C PRO A 78 19.29 3.93 6.87
N ASN A 79 19.22 4.23 5.56
CA ASN A 79 18.70 3.33 4.52
C ASN A 79 17.32 2.73 4.88
N PRO A 80 16.29 3.57 5.07
CA PRO A 80 14.96 3.11 5.51
C PRO A 80 14.28 2.21 4.47
N CYS A 81 14.67 2.30 3.20
CA CYS A 81 14.13 1.49 2.10
C CYS A 81 15.15 0.47 1.60
N LYS A 82 14.66 -0.73 1.27
CA LYS A 82 15.44 -1.78 0.59
C LYS A 82 15.20 -1.84 -0.92
N GLY A 83 14.24 -1.06 -1.42
CA GLY A 83 13.81 -1.06 -2.82
C GLY A 83 12.77 -2.15 -3.13
N GLY A 84 12.30 -2.17 -4.38
CA GLY A 84 11.26 -3.11 -4.82
C GLY A 84 9.87 -2.80 -4.28
N SER A 85 8.97 -3.79 -4.43
CA SER A 85 7.59 -3.72 -3.97
C SER A 85 7.10 -5.09 -3.51
N VAL A 86 6.12 -5.10 -2.62
CA VAL A 86 5.41 -6.30 -2.16
C VAL A 86 3.93 -6.16 -2.47
N THR A 87 3.23 -7.27 -2.72
CA THR A 87 1.76 -7.26 -2.79
C THR A 87 1.20 -7.91 -1.53
N VAL A 88 0.31 -7.21 -0.83
CA VAL A 88 -0.27 -7.65 0.44
C VAL A 88 -1.79 -7.71 0.38
N LYS A 89 -2.38 -8.64 1.12
CA LYS A 89 -3.83 -8.74 1.33
C LYS A 89 -4.26 -8.02 2.60
N ILE A 90 -5.33 -7.23 2.56
CA ILE A 90 -5.94 -6.70 3.77
C ILE A 90 -6.67 -7.82 4.51
N VAL A 91 -6.24 -8.10 5.74
CA VAL A 91 -6.84 -9.13 6.59
C VAL A 91 -7.31 -8.58 7.94
N ASP A 92 -6.90 -7.37 8.32
CA ASP A 92 -7.20 -6.82 9.62
C ASP A 92 -7.45 -5.30 9.58
N ARG A 93 -7.90 -4.75 10.71
CA ARG A 93 -8.13 -3.33 10.93
C ARG A 93 -7.09 -2.75 11.88
N CYS A 94 -6.57 -1.59 11.52
CA CYS A 94 -5.59 -0.83 12.29
C CYS A 94 -6.20 0.50 12.78
N PRO A 95 -7.03 0.51 13.84
CA PRO A 95 -7.72 1.71 14.28
C PRO A 95 -6.82 2.65 15.08
N SER A 96 -7.09 3.96 14.97
CA SER A 96 -6.52 4.94 15.90
C SER A 96 -7.15 4.81 17.31
N PRO A 97 -6.42 5.10 18.41
CA PRO A 97 -5.03 5.56 18.46
C PRO A 97 -3.99 4.42 18.42
N GLY A 98 -4.41 3.16 18.51
CA GLY A 98 -3.53 1.99 18.63
C GLY A 98 -2.61 1.77 17.43
N CYS A 99 -3.01 2.27 16.27
CA CYS A 99 -2.22 2.25 15.04
C CYS A 99 -2.21 3.62 14.36
N GLN A 100 -1.02 4.05 13.94
CA GLN A 100 -0.76 5.36 13.34
C GLN A 100 -0.07 5.22 11.98
N ALA A 101 -0.51 4.25 11.17
CA ALA A 101 -0.05 4.01 9.81
C ALA A 101 -1.23 3.91 8.84
N THR A 102 -0.98 4.13 7.55
CA THR A 102 -1.98 3.94 6.49
C THR A 102 -2.25 2.44 6.29
N LEU A 103 -1.18 1.65 6.26
CA LEU A 103 -1.17 0.19 6.25
C LEU A 103 -0.22 -0.28 7.36
N ASP A 104 -0.62 -1.22 8.19
CA ASP A 104 0.28 -1.90 9.11
C ASP A 104 0.59 -3.27 8.53
N LEU A 105 1.81 -3.45 8.03
CA LEU A 105 2.19 -4.62 7.27
C LEU A 105 2.56 -5.77 8.21
N SER A 106 2.47 -7.02 7.76
CA SER A 106 3.23 -8.09 8.43
C SER A 106 4.73 -7.73 8.47
N GLN A 107 5.44 -8.25 9.47
CA GLN A 107 6.89 -8.05 9.57
C GLN A 107 7.61 -8.52 8.29
N GLU A 108 7.19 -9.63 7.68
CA GLU A 108 7.76 -10.15 6.43
C GLU A 108 7.55 -9.19 5.26
N ALA A 109 6.32 -8.67 5.08
CA ALA A 109 6.03 -7.75 3.99
C ALA A 109 6.73 -6.40 4.18
N PHE A 110 6.80 -5.89 5.42
CA PHE A 110 7.57 -4.69 5.73
C PHE A 110 9.06 -4.89 5.44
N ASN A 111 9.64 -5.98 5.94
CA ASN A 111 11.06 -6.29 5.79
C ASN A 111 11.48 -6.53 4.33
N ALA A 112 10.53 -6.84 3.45
CA ALA A 112 10.77 -6.96 2.01
C ALA A 112 11.06 -5.61 1.35
N ILE A 113 10.48 -4.52 1.84
CA ILE A 113 10.59 -3.17 1.22
C ILE A 113 11.34 -2.16 2.10
N GLY A 114 11.43 -2.38 3.41
CA GLY A 114 11.92 -1.42 4.40
C GLY A 114 12.86 -2.04 5.43
N ASN A 115 13.65 -1.19 6.07
CA ASN A 115 14.48 -1.56 7.21
C ASN A 115 13.62 -1.64 8.48
N LEU A 116 13.57 -2.80 9.14
CA LEU A 116 12.81 -2.99 10.38
C LEU A 116 13.17 -1.98 11.48
N ASP A 117 14.44 -1.56 11.54
CA ASP A 117 14.91 -0.55 12.50
C ASP A 117 14.30 0.84 12.25
N ALA A 118 13.73 1.09 11.06
CA ALA A 118 13.01 2.32 10.81
C ALA A 118 11.68 2.35 11.57
N GLY A 119 11.04 1.20 11.82
CA GLY A 119 9.74 1.06 12.49
C GLY A 119 8.55 1.63 11.72
N LYS A 120 8.74 2.75 11.02
CA LYS A 120 7.77 3.44 10.20
C LYS A 120 8.43 4.06 8.97
N ILE A 121 7.87 3.78 7.80
CA ILE A 121 8.36 4.28 6.50
C ILE A 121 7.26 5.03 5.75
N LEU A 122 7.65 5.92 4.85
CA LEU A 122 6.76 6.45 3.82
C LEU A 122 6.61 5.38 2.73
N ILE A 123 5.40 5.21 2.22
CA ILE A 123 5.10 4.23 1.17
C ILE A 123 4.34 4.86 0.01
N ASN A 124 4.54 4.28 -1.17
CA ASN A 124 3.58 4.36 -2.27
C ASN A 124 2.78 3.06 -2.31
N TYR A 125 1.47 3.14 -2.49
CA TYR A 125 0.60 1.96 -2.61
C TYR A 125 -0.46 2.14 -3.69
N ASN A 126 -0.90 1.02 -4.27
CA ASN A 126 -1.98 0.97 -5.25
C ASN A 126 -2.80 -0.30 -5.03
N GLN A 127 -4.12 -0.20 -5.14
CA GLN A 127 -4.96 -1.39 -5.19
C GLN A 127 -4.72 -2.13 -6.52
N VAL A 128 -4.65 -3.46 -6.45
CA VAL A 128 -4.52 -4.36 -7.61
C VAL A 128 -5.89 -4.72 -8.17
#